data_AF-A0A2A4PET0-F1
#
_entry.id   AF-A0A2A4PET0-F1
#
_cell.length_a   1.000
_cell.length_b   1.000
_cell.length_c   1.000
_cell.angle_alpha   90.00
_cell.angle_beta   90.00
_cell.angle_gamma   90.00
#
_symmetry.space_group_name_H-M   'P 1'
#
loop_
_entity.id
_entity.type
_entity.pdbx_description
1 polymer ?
#
loop_
_entity_poly.entity_id
_entity_poly.type
_entity_poly.pdbx_seq_one_letter_code
_entity_poly.pdbx_strand_id
1 'polypeptide(L)'
;MVAAGDDATRITSAFSGRPARGLDNRYIRDMAGREDMFPDFPINNTLTGPLRKASAEAGKEDFMSLWSGQAAALCSTGEQKALLIALVLGSARMRAQEQGTAPMLLLDEIAAHLDSRRLGALFDEILCLGAQVWMTGTDSGLFEPLAGRAQFFSVAEATVTAVL
;
A
#
# COMPACT_ATOMS: atom_id res chain seq x y z
N MET A 1 1.37 9.04 16.73
CA MET A 1 0.89 7.86 16.02
C MET A 1 -0.21 7.23 16.87
N VAL A 2 -1.46 7.59 16.59
CA VAL A 2 -2.61 6.92 17.23
C VAL A 2 -2.56 5.44 16.82
N ALA A 3 -2.48 4.56 17.81
CA ALA A 3 -2.63 3.12 17.57
C ALA A 3 -4.07 2.88 17.11
N ALA A 4 -4.24 2.48 15.86
CA ALA A 4 -5.54 2.11 15.32
C ALA A 4 -5.95 0.78 15.95
N GLY A 5 -6.87 0.79 16.91
CA GLY A 5 -7.61 -0.42 17.30
C GLY A 5 -8.71 -0.75 16.29
N ASP A 6 -9.39 -1.88 16.47
CA ASP A 6 -10.42 -2.38 15.53
C ASP A 6 -11.59 -1.39 15.30
N ASP A 7 -11.89 -0.53 16.28
CA ASP A 7 -12.93 0.51 16.21
C ASP A 7 -12.40 1.90 15.79
N ALA A 8 -11.14 1.99 15.35
CA ALA A 8 -10.50 3.28 15.12
C ALA A 8 -10.97 4.01 13.86
N THR A 9 -11.86 3.44 13.03
CA THR A 9 -12.34 4.09 11.80
C THR A 9 -13.85 4.28 11.75
N ARG A 10 -14.30 5.42 11.21
CA ARG A 10 -15.71 5.78 11.05
C ARG A 10 -16.00 6.29 9.64
N ILE A 11 -17.22 6.05 9.15
CA ILE A 11 -17.72 6.72 7.94
C ILE A 11 -18.20 8.12 8.32
N THR A 12 -17.71 9.14 7.62
CA THR A 12 -18.06 10.54 7.87
C THR A 12 -18.12 11.32 6.55
N SER A 13 -18.97 12.34 6.49
CA SER A 13 -18.97 13.35 5.43
C SER A 13 -18.35 14.69 5.88
N ALA A 14 -17.92 14.80 7.14
CA ALA A 14 -17.55 16.07 7.78
C ALA A 14 -16.45 16.84 7.05
N PHE A 15 -15.48 16.15 6.43
CA PHE A 15 -14.39 16.81 5.72
C PHE A 15 -14.71 17.21 4.28
N SER A 16 -15.64 16.55 3.60
CA SER A 16 -15.77 16.68 2.13
C SER A 16 -17.19 16.92 1.63
N GLY A 17 -18.20 16.70 2.46
CA GLY A 17 -19.61 16.66 2.04
C GLY A 17 -20.02 15.31 1.44
N ARG A 18 -19.09 14.34 1.31
CA ARG A 18 -19.37 12.97 0.84
C ARG A 18 -18.90 11.93 1.85
N PRO A 19 -19.64 10.81 2.00
CA PRO A 19 -19.22 9.71 2.87
C PRO A 19 -17.83 9.18 2.49
N ALA A 20 -16.92 9.17 3.45
CA ALA A 20 -15.59 8.57 3.36
C ALA A 20 -15.22 7.90 4.69
N ARG A 21 -14.37 6.87 4.65
CA ARG A 21 -13.90 6.18 5.86
C ARG A 21 -12.55 6.72 6.30
N GLY A 22 -12.46 7.16 7.56
CA GLY A 22 -11.20 7.65 8.14
C GLY A 22 -11.08 7.31 9.62
N LEU A 23 -9.87 7.52 10.16
CA LEU A 23 -9.60 7.37 11.58
C LEU A 23 -10.47 8.34 12.39
N ASP A 24 -11.12 7.84 13.43
CA ASP A 24 -11.99 8.61 14.31
C ASP A 24 -11.14 9.61 15.11
N ASN A 25 -11.24 10.89 14.76
CA ASN A 25 -10.51 11.97 15.40
C ASN A 25 -11.45 12.96 16.08
N ARG A 26 -10.89 13.97 16.73
CA ARG A 26 -11.69 14.98 17.43
C ARG A 26 -12.68 15.68 16.49
N TYR A 27 -12.24 16.09 15.30
CA TYR A 27 -13.11 16.78 14.36
C TYR A 27 -14.31 15.94 13.93
N ILE A 28 -14.10 14.66 13.60
CA ILE A 28 -15.18 13.74 13.24
C ILE A 28 -16.19 13.60 14.39
N ARG A 29 -15.73 13.51 15.64
CA ARG A 29 -16.60 13.45 16.82
C ARG A 29 -17.37 14.75 17.05
N ASP A 30 -16.69 15.88 16.95
CA ASP A 30 -17.30 17.21 17.16
C ASP A 30 -18.35 17.54 16.09
N MET A 31 -18.20 16.98 14.88
CA MET A 31 -19.09 17.15 13.73
C MET A 31 -20.18 16.08 13.61
N ALA A 32 -20.15 15.02 14.42
CA ALA A 32 -21.17 13.96 14.36
C ALA A 32 -22.57 14.51 14.68
N GLY A 33 -23.58 14.15 13.88
CA GLY A 33 -24.96 14.62 14.05
C GLY A 33 -25.23 16.03 13.50
N ARG A 34 -24.28 16.59 12.74
CA ARG A 34 -24.36 17.93 12.12
C ARG A 34 -24.40 17.86 10.59
N GLU A 35 -24.67 16.69 10.03
CA GLU A 35 -24.53 16.38 8.61
C GLU A 35 -25.38 17.28 7.72
N ASP A 36 -26.56 17.70 8.19
CA ASP A 36 -27.48 18.59 7.46
C ASP A 36 -26.90 20.00 7.20
N MET A 37 -25.87 20.40 7.94
CA MET A 37 -25.22 21.71 7.77
C MET A 37 -24.05 21.68 6.79
N PHE A 38 -23.60 20.50 6.36
CA PHE A 38 -22.42 20.39 5.51
C PHE A 38 -22.78 20.76 4.07
N PRO A 39 -22.04 21.69 3.45
CA PRO A 39 -22.18 21.92 2.02
C PRO A 39 -21.86 20.66 1.21
N ASP A 40 -22.48 20.53 0.05
CA ASP A 40 -22.17 19.43 -0.87
C ASP A 40 -20.70 19.47 -1.31
N PHE A 41 -20.21 18.30 -1.72
CA PHE A 41 -18.90 18.21 -2.37
C PHE A 41 -18.89 18.99 -3.70
N PRO A 42 -17.81 19.74 -4.02
CA PRO A 42 -16.54 19.84 -3.30
C PRO A 42 -16.43 20.99 -2.31
N ILE A 43 -17.50 21.77 -2.09
CA ILE A 43 -17.47 23.01 -1.30
C ILE A 43 -16.95 22.74 0.12
N ASN A 44 -17.49 21.72 0.78
CA ASN A 44 -17.06 21.38 2.14
C ASN A 44 -15.60 20.89 2.19
N ASN A 45 -15.09 20.23 1.13
CA ASN A 45 -13.67 19.86 1.04
C ASN A 45 -12.76 21.10 1.03
N THR A 46 -13.13 22.10 0.22
CA THR A 46 -12.40 23.37 0.14
C THR A 46 -12.46 24.12 1.47
N LEU A 47 -13.63 24.22 2.10
CA LEU A 47 -13.83 24.93 3.36
C LEU A 47 -13.03 24.32 4.52
N THR A 48 -12.91 23.00 4.60
CA THR A 48 -12.12 22.33 5.64
C THR A 48 -10.63 22.27 5.34
N GLY A 49 -10.19 22.66 4.13
CA GLY A 49 -8.79 22.62 3.69
C GLY A 49 -7.82 23.36 4.61
N PRO A 50 -8.06 24.64 4.95
CA PRO A 50 -7.18 25.41 5.85
C PRO A 50 -7.02 24.77 7.23
N LEU A 51 -8.10 24.21 7.78
CA LEU A 51 -8.09 23.55 9.09
C LEU A 51 -7.20 22.29 9.08
N ARG A 52 -7.31 21.47 8.02
CA ARG A 52 -6.48 20.28 7.82
C ARG A 52 -5.00 20.65 7.68
N LYS A 53 -4.71 21.69 6.89
CA LYS A 53 -3.34 22.17 6.69
C LYS A 53 -2.71 22.66 8.00
N ALA A 54 -3.41 23.49 8.76
CA ALA A 54 -2.91 24.00 10.04
C ALA A 54 -2.66 22.87 11.07
N SER A 55 -3.51 21.84 11.10
CA SER A 55 -3.30 20.67 11.96
C SER A 55 -2.07 19.85 11.54
N ALA A 56 -1.86 19.64 10.24
CA ALA A 56 -0.68 18.94 9.74
C ALA A 56 0.62 19.71 10.06
N GLU A 57 0.64 21.04 9.86
CA GLU A 57 1.78 21.90 10.20
C GLU A 57 2.09 21.89 11.70
N ALA A 58 1.06 21.77 12.55
CA ALA A 58 1.20 21.67 13.99
C ALA A 58 1.52 20.24 14.50
N GLY A 59 1.62 19.25 13.61
CA GLY A 59 1.81 17.85 13.98
C GLY A 59 0.64 17.26 14.79
N LYS A 60 -0.58 17.78 14.61
CA LYS A 60 -1.79 17.36 15.33
C LYS A 60 -2.73 16.63 14.39
N GLU A 61 -3.15 15.44 14.80
CA GLU A 61 -4.03 14.57 14.02
C GLU A 61 -5.53 14.95 14.15
N ASP A 62 -5.88 15.79 15.13
CA ASP A 62 -7.24 16.11 15.57
C ASP A 62 -8.20 16.58 14.47
N PHE A 63 -7.68 17.29 13.47
CA PHE A 63 -8.47 17.85 12.36
C PHE A 63 -7.92 17.44 10.98
N MET A 64 -7.09 16.40 10.91
CA MET A 64 -6.62 15.88 9.64
C MET A 64 -7.64 14.94 9.01
N SER A 65 -7.75 14.92 7.69
CA SER A 65 -8.52 13.89 6.97
C SER A 65 -7.69 12.61 6.86
N LEU A 66 -7.72 11.77 7.90
CA LEU A 66 -6.94 10.54 8.00
C LEU A 66 -7.70 9.35 7.40
N TRP A 67 -7.77 9.26 6.08
CA TRP A 67 -8.52 8.20 5.40
C TRP A 67 -7.89 6.83 5.61
N SER A 68 -8.70 5.86 6.03
CA SER A 68 -8.24 4.53 6.38
C SER A 68 -9.38 3.51 6.27
N GLY A 69 -9.06 2.31 5.79
CA GLY A 69 -9.95 1.16 5.82
C GLY A 69 -10.02 0.52 7.22
N GLN A 70 -10.99 -0.37 7.44
CA GLN A 70 -11.15 -1.05 8.74
C GLN A 70 -10.01 -2.00 9.08
N ALA A 71 -9.35 -2.56 8.05
CA ALA A 71 -8.31 -3.57 8.23
C ALA A 71 -6.88 -2.99 8.36
N ALA A 72 -6.70 -1.67 8.37
CA ALA A 72 -5.37 -1.05 8.38
C ALA A 72 -4.53 -1.46 9.61
N ALA A 73 -5.20 -1.77 10.73
CA ALA A 73 -4.56 -2.25 11.96
C ALA A 73 -4.40 -3.79 12.03
N LEU A 74 -5.16 -4.53 11.23
CA LEU A 74 -5.28 -5.99 11.33
C LEU A 74 -4.08 -6.75 10.75
N CYS A 75 -3.16 -6.04 10.09
CA CYS A 75 -2.03 -6.66 9.42
C CYS A 75 -0.83 -5.70 9.39
N SER A 76 0.34 -6.23 9.70
CA SER A 76 1.61 -5.52 9.55
C SER A 76 1.86 -5.11 8.10
N THR A 77 2.73 -4.12 7.87
CA THR A 77 3.14 -3.70 6.52
C THR A 77 3.60 -4.89 5.67
N GLY A 78 4.32 -5.85 6.26
CA GLY A 78 4.77 -7.07 5.58
C GLY A 78 3.64 -8.03 5.23
N GLU A 79 2.58 -8.12 6.03
CA GLU A 79 1.39 -8.94 5.74
C GLU A 79 0.50 -8.31 4.67
N GLN A 80 0.31 -6.99 4.71
CA GLN A 80 -0.39 -6.25 3.65
C GLN A 80 0.31 -6.46 2.31
N LYS A 81 1.65 -6.33 2.30
CA LYS A 81 2.47 -6.58 1.12
C LYS A 81 2.35 -8.02 0.63
N ALA A 82 2.46 -9.00 1.53
CA ALA A 82 2.33 -10.41 1.18
C ALA A 82 0.96 -10.74 0.57
N LEU A 83 -0.13 -10.17 1.09
CA LEU A 83 -1.47 -10.35 0.54
C LEU A 83 -1.59 -9.78 -0.88
N LEU A 84 -1.11 -8.55 -1.10
CA LEU A 84 -1.12 -7.94 -2.42
C LEU A 84 -0.32 -8.77 -3.43
N ILE A 85 0.88 -9.21 -3.04
CA ILE A 85 1.72 -10.09 -3.85
C ILE A 85 0.98 -11.38 -4.22
N ALA A 86 0.35 -12.04 -3.24
CA ALA A 86 -0.40 -13.27 -3.48
C ALA A 86 -1.56 -13.07 -4.48
N LEU A 87 -2.26 -11.93 -4.40
CA LEU A 87 -3.32 -11.59 -5.35
C LEU A 87 -2.78 -11.34 -6.77
N VAL A 88 -1.67 -10.62 -6.89
CA VAL A 88 -1.04 -10.33 -8.19
C VAL A 88 -0.55 -11.62 -8.84
N LEU A 89 0.17 -12.47 -8.10
CA LEU A 89 0.67 -13.74 -8.61
C LEU A 89 -0.47 -14.72 -8.94
N GLY A 90 -1.50 -14.78 -8.09
CA GLY A 90 -2.69 -15.59 -8.36
C GLY A 90 -3.41 -15.16 -9.64
N SER A 91 -3.54 -13.84 -9.86
CA SER A 91 -4.09 -13.28 -11.09
C SER A 91 -3.21 -13.60 -12.31
N ALA A 92 -1.89 -13.45 -12.19
CA ALA A 92 -0.95 -13.77 -13.26
C ALA A 92 -1.02 -15.25 -13.66
N ARG A 93 -1.10 -16.15 -12.68
CA ARG A 93 -1.27 -17.59 -12.90
C ARG A 93 -2.57 -17.92 -13.63
N MET A 94 -3.67 -17.31 -13.19
CA MET A 94 -4.97 -17.47 -13.85
C MET A 94 -4.92 -17.01 -15.31
N ARG A 95 -4.31 -15.84 -15.57
CA ARG A 95 -4.15 -15.32 -16.95
C ARG A 95 -3.29 -16.22 -17.81
N ALA A 96 -2.21 -16.79 -17.28
CA ALA A 96 -1.37 -17.74 -17.98
C ALA A 96 -2.16 -19.00 -18.39
N GLN A 97 -3.05 -19.49 -17.52
CA GLN A 97 -3.91 -20.64 -17.80
C GLN A 97 -5.02 -20.34 -18.80
N GLU A 98 -5.64 -19.17 -18.72
CA GLU A 98 -6.76 -18.79 -19.59
C GLU A 98 -6.33 -18.34 -20.99
N GLN A 99 -5.22 -17.59 -21.08
CA GLN A 99 -4.78 -16.93 -22.31
C GLN A 99 -3.58 -17.63 -22.96
N GLY A 100 -3.06 -18.68 -22.33
CA GLY A 100 -1.90 -19.44 -22.82
C GLY A 100 -0.57 -18.68 -22.81
N THR A 101 -0.56 -17.44 -22.33
CA THR A 101 0.65 -16.60 -22.23
C THR A 101 0.72 -15.97 -20.83
N ALA A 102 1.87 -16.15 -20.18
CA ALA A 102 2.13 -15.53 -18.88
C ALA A 102 2.43 -14.04 -19.05
N PRO A 103 1.86 -13.14 -18.23
CA PRO A 103 2.15 -11.71 -18.33
C PRO A 103 3.58 -11.40 -17.87
N MET A 104 4.14 -10.29 -18.38
CA MET A 104 5.35 -9.72 -17.77
C MET A 104 5.00 -9.03 -16.45
N LEU A 105 5.76 -9.29 -15.39
CA LEU A 105 5.56 -8.69 -14.07
C LEU A 105 6.70 -7.74 -13.74
N LEU A 106 6.36 -6.57 -13.22
CA LEU A 106 7.31 -5.57 -12.69
C LEU A 106 7.00 -5.39 -11.21
N LEU A 107 7.94 -5.77 -10.35
CA LEU A 107 7.74 -5.79 -8.90
C LEU A 107 8.73 -4.85 -8.22
N ASP A 108 8.23 -3.69 -7.80
CA ASP A 108 9.06 -2.63 -7.23
C ASP A 108 9.33 -2.87 -5.73
N GLU A 109 10.59 -2.76 -5.32
CA GLU A 109 11.10 -2.92 -3.96
C GLU A 109 10.57 -4.19 -3.27
N ILE A 110 10.42 -5.29 -4.04
CA ILE A 110 9.57 -6.40 -3.64
C ILE A 110 10.07 -7.15 -2.41
N ALA A 111 11.38 -7.18 -2.22
CA ALA A 111 12.01 -7.90 -1.12
C ALA A 111 11.89 -7.19 0.24
N ALA A 112 11.66 -5.86 0.26
CA ALA A 112 11.58 -5.09 1.49
C ALA A 112 10.38 -5.53 2.37
N HIS A 113 10.56 -5.54 3.69
CA HIS A 113 9.51 -5.85 4.67
C HIS A 113 8.93 -7.28 4.60
N LEU A 114 9.55 -8.20 3.87
CA LEU A 114 9.25 -9.63 3.93
C LEU A 114 10.29 -10.35 4.79
N ASP A 115 9.83 -11.30 5.61
CA ASP A 115 10.73 -12.24 6.27
C ASP A 115 11.31 -13.25 5.26
N SER A 116 12.42 -13.91 5.63
CA SER A 116 13.13 -14.85 4.75
C SER A 116 12.27 -16.01 4.27
N ARG A 117 11.29 -16.46 5.08
CA ARG A 117 10.38 -17.55 4.70
C ARG A 117 9.41 -17.10 3.61
N ARG A 118 8.79 -15.93 3.76
CA ARG A 118 7.87 -15.35 2.76
C ARG A 118 8.59 -14.99 1.48
N LEU A 119 9.81 -14.46 1.58
CA LEU A 119 10.63 -14.10 0.44
C LEU A 119 11.03 -15.34 -0.38
N GLY A 120 11.42 -16.43 0.29
CA GLY A 120 11.67 -17.71 -0.39
C GLY A 120 10.44 -18.24 -1.13
N ALA A 121 9.28 -18.25 -0.48
CA ALA A 121 8.02 -18.68 -1.09
C ALA A 121 7.62 -17.82 -2.30
N LEU A 122 7.84 -16.50 -2.23
CA LEU A 122 7.64 -15.58 -3.34
C LEU A 122 8.51 -15.97 -4.55
N PHE A 123 9.80 -16.19 -4.32
CA PHE A 123 10.73 -16.54 -5.40
C PHE A 123 10.41 -17.89 -6.03
N ASP A 124 10.05 -18.90 -5.23
CA ASP A 124 9.65 -20.20 -5.76
C ASP A 124 8.36 -20.10 -6.61
N GLU A 125 7.38 -19.31 -6.18
CA GLU A 125 6.16 -19.07 -6.97
C GLU A 125 6.45 -18.31 -8.28
N ILE A 126 7.33 -17.29 -8.25
CA ILE A 126 7.74 -16.55 -9.45
C ILE A 126 8.41 -17.49 -10.47
N LEU A 127 9.31 -18.35 -10.00
CA LEU A 127 10.00 -19.31 -10.86
C LEU A 127 9.03 -20.36 -11.44
N CYS A 128 8.07 -20.82 -10.64
CA CYS A 128 7.03 -21.76 -11.06
C CYS A 128 6.07 -21.15 -12.10
N LEU A 129 5.77 -19.85 -11.99
CA LEU A 129 4.86 -19.15 -12.89
C LEU A 129 5.35 -19.14 -14.35
N GLY A 130 6.67 -19.21 -14.57
CA GLY A 130 7.26 -19.17 -15.92
C GLY A 130 7.06 -17.83 -16.64
N ALA A 131 6.70 -16.78 -15.90
CA ALA A 131 6.58 -15.42 -16.40
C ALA A 131 7.94 -14.72 -16.52
N GLN A 132 8.05 -13.73 -17.40
CA GLN A 132 9.16 -12.79 -17.32
C GLN A 132 8.89 -11.81 -16.17
N VAL A 133 9.75 -11.82 -15.15
CA VAL A 133 9.60 -10.98 -13.96
C VAL A 133 10.83 -10.11 -13.76
N TRP A 134 10.60 -8.81 -13.62
CA TRP A 134 11.60 -7.83 -13.21
C TRP A 134 11.33 -7.41 -11.77
N MET A 135 12.38 -7.37 -10.96
CA MET A 135 12.30 -7.00 -9.56
C MET A 135 13.34 -5.92 -9.27
N THR A 136 13.00 -4.98 -8.40
CA THR A 136 13.95 -3.99 -7.85
C THR A 136 14.07 -4.19 -6.34
N GLY A 137 15.20 -3.76 -5.79
CA GLY A 137 15.47 -3.73 -4.37
C GLY A 137 16.79 -3.04 -4.08
N THR A 138 16.90 -2.45 -2.89
CA THR A 138 18.12 -1.75 -2.47
C THR A 138 19.19 -2.64 -1.84
N ASP A 139 18.83 -3.85 -1.39
CA ASP A 139 19.72 -4.80 -0.74
C ASP A 139 19.86 -6.07 -1.58
N SER A 140 21.06 -6.30 -2.14
CA SER A 140 21.35 -7.47 -2.96
C SER A 140 21.30 -8.78 -2.16
N GLY A 141 21.58 -8.73 -0.85
CA GLY A 141 21.57 -9.92 0.02
C GLY A 141 20.20 -10.58 0.09
N LEU A 142 19.12 -9.80 -0.03
CA LEU A 142 17.76 -10.31 -0.06
C LEU A 142 17.45 -11.16 -1.30
N PHE A 143 18.23 -11.03 -2.36
CA PHE A 143 18.05 -11.78 -3.59
C PHE A 143 19.04 -12.93 -3.77
N GLU A 144 19.95 -13.17 -2.81
CA GLU A 144 20.84 -14.35 -2.81
C GLU A 144 20.13 -15.67 -3.10
N PRO A 145 18.89 -15.93 -2.62
CA PRO A 145 18.18 -17.17 -2.96
C PRO A 145 17.93 -17.37 -4.46
N LEU A 146 17.97 -16.32 -5.28
CA LEU A 146 17.83 -16.37 -6.74
C LEU A 146 19.16 -16.52 -7.48
N ALA A 147 20.30 -16.58 -6.78
CA ALA A 147 21.61 -16.77 -7.40
C ALA A 147 21.61 -18.00 -8.34
N GLY A 148 22.14 -17.82 -9.55
CA GLY A 148 22.14 -18.85 -10.60
C GLY A 148 20.78 -19.16 -11.24
N ARG A 149 19.69 -18.56 -10.75
CA ARG A 149 18.31 -18.73 -11.28
C ARG A 149 17.75 -17.44 -11.90
N ALA A 150 18.42 -16.30 -11.70
CA ALA A 150 18.05 -15.00 -12.24
C ALA A 150 19.28 -14.25 -12.78
N GLN A 151 19.04 -13.22 -13.59
CA GLN A 151 20.05 -12.25 -13.99
C GLN A 151 20.00 -11.07 -13.03
N PHE A 152 21.18 -10.59 -12.61
CA PHE A 152 21.31 -9.49 -11.69
C PHE A 152 21.90 -8.28 -12.39
N PHE A 153 21.37 -7.11 -12.07
CA PHE A 153 21.85 -5.83 -12.59
C PHE A 153 21.93 -4.84 -11.45
N SER A 154 23.07 -4.16 -11.33
CA SER A 154 23.26 -3.03 -10.43
C SER A 154 23.01 -1.74 -11.20
N VAL A 155 22.21 -0.84 -10.62
CA VAL A 155 21.93 0.48 -11.20
C VAL A 155 22.51 1.53 -10.28
N ALA A 156 23.51 2.27 -10.76
CA ALA A 156 24.16 3.35 -10.03
C ALA A 156 24.63 4.43 -11.00
N GLU A 157 24.56 5.70 -10.62
CA GLU A 157 25.09 6.83 -11.41
C GLU A 157 24.60 6.83 -12.88
N ALA A 158 23.29 6.60 -13.08
CA ALA A 158 22.65 6.47 -14.39
C ALA A 158 23.26 5.38 -15.31
N THR A 159 23.97 4.42 -14.73
CA THR A 159 24.60 3.28 -15.42
C THR A 159 23.99 1.97 -14.92
N VAL A 160 23.84 1.01 -15.83
CA VAL A 160 23.37 -0.35 -15.52
C VAL A 160 24.50 -1.33 -15.81
N THR A 161 24.88 -2.12 -14.81
CA THR A 161 25.97 -3.10 -14.89
C THR A 161 25.44 -4.47 -14.51
N ALA A 162 25.70 -5.48 -15.35
CA ALA A 162 25.37 -6.86 -14.99
C ALA A 162 26.24 -7.32 -13.81
N VAL A 163 25.62 -7.96 -12.83
CA VAL A 163 26.27 -8.55 -11.66
C VAL A 163 26.15 -10.06 -11.77
N LEU A 164 27.24 -10.79 -11.51
CA LEU A 164 27.30 -12.25 -11.55
C LEU A 164 26.82 -12.86 -10.23
#